data_AF-A0A0D0BDV0-F1
#
_entry.id   AF-A0A0D0BDV0-F1
#
_cell.length_a   1.000
_cell.length_b   1.000
_cell.length_c   1.000
_cell.angle_alpha   90.00
_cell.angle_beta   90.00
_cell.angle_gamma   90.00
#
_symmetry.space_group_name_H-M   'P 1'
#
loop_
_entity.id
_entity.type
_entity.pdbx_description
1 polymer ?
#
loop_
_entity_poly.entity_id
_entity_poly.type
_entity_poly.pdbx_seq_one_letter_code
_entity_poly.pdbx_strand_id
1 'polypeptide(L)'
;MPHLHPIEVDDLKQRPYIDVIAKAENVVNKNAEFDLKPEQYTRLLGKCGTLSLHAIIPDSPKYKLKENGQSTKPVPKQDSSIAASGFITRVIPREDDPDEQPDQFCVSVDAVTFLGRTSSSIALPEMYFAYL
;
A
#
# COMPACT_ATOMS: atom_id res chain seq x y z
N MET A 1 -9.96 -11.54 29.85
CA MET A 1 -9.24 -10.34 29.38
C MET A 1 -7.99 -10.82 28.65
N PRO A 2 -7.92 -10.77 27.32
CA PRO A 2 -6.68 -11.12 26.63
C PRO A 2 -5.67 -10.00 26.87
N HIS A 3 -4.59 -10.32 27.58
CA HIS A 3 -3.47 -9.41 27.78
C HIS A 3 -2.75 -9.26 26.43
N LEU A 4 -2.88 -8.08 25.81
CA LEU A 4 -2.03 -7.67 24.71
C LEU A 4 -0.61 -7.57 25.27
N HIS A 5 0.27 -8.47 24.85
CA HIS A 5 1.68 -8.38 25.23
C HIS A 5 2.26 -7.08 24.68
N PRO A 6 2.95 -6.28 25.51
CA PRO A 6 3.66 -5.11 25.03
C PRO A 6 4.74 -5.57 24.05
N ILE A 7 4.72 -5.00 22.84
CA ILE A 7 5.80 -5.17 21.89
C ILE A 7 6.97 -4.35 22.44
N GLU A 8 7.94 -5.00 23.05
CA GLU A 8 9.22 -4.40 23.43
C GLU A 8 10.01 -4.12 22.13
N VAL A 9 9.76 -2.97 21.51
CA VAL A 9 10.50 -2.51 20.34
C VAL A 9 11.80 -1.86 20.83
N ASP A 10 12.88 -2.64 20.86
CA ASP A 10 14.23 -2.19 21.25
C ASP A 10 14.86 -1.12 20.32
N ASP A 11 14.14 -0.68 19.28
CA ASP A 11 14.58 0.41 18.41
C ASP A 11 13.38 1.23 17.92
N LEU A 12 13.15 2.40 18.53
CA LEU A 12 12.15 3.40 18.12
C LEU A 12 12.26 3.82 16.64
N LYS A 13 13.34 3.45 15.93
CA LYS A 13 13.56 3.77 14.52
C LYS A 13 13.16 2.66 13.54
N GLN A 14 12.86 1.45 13.99
CA GLN A 14 12.46 0.37 13.08
C GLN A 14 10.97 0.48 12.75
N ARG A 15 10.66 1.32 11.77
CA ARG A 15 9.33 1.38 11.18
C ARG A 15 9.04 0.06 10.46
N PRO A 16 7.85 -0.55 10.60
CA PRO A 16 7.50 -1.75 9.87
C PRO A 16 7.62 -1.52 8.36
N TYR A 17 8.42 -2.36 7.70
CA TYR A 17 8.50 -2.37 6.24
C TYR A 17 7.43 -3.30 5.67
N ILE A 18 6.81 -2.88 4.57
CA ILE A 18 5.79 -3.66 3.87
C ILE A 18 6.10 -3.75 2.39
N ASP A 19 5.68 -4.87 1.80
CA ASP A 19 5.59 -5.09 0.37
C ASP A 19 4.14 -5.44 0.04
N VAL A 20 3.57 -4.80 -0.97
CA VAL A 20 2.16 -4.96 -1.34
C VAL A 20 1.96 -4.90 -2.84
N ILE A 21 1.08 -5.77 -3.34
CA ILE A 21 0.53 -5.69 -4.69
C ILE A 21 -0.94 -5.27 -4.55
N ALA A 22 -1.31 -4.16 -5.17
CA ALA A 22 -2.61 -3.55 -4.99
C ALA A 22 -3.04 -2.77 -6.22
N LYS A 23 -4.33 -2.40 -6.25
CA LYS A 23 -4.81 -1.35 -7.14
C LYS A 23 -4.67 0.01 -6.49
N ALA A 24 -4.19 0.97 -7.28
CA ALA A 24 -4.13 2.37 -6.88
C ALA A 24 -5.52 3.02 -7.04
N GLU A 25 -6.08 3.51 -5.95
CA GLU A 25 -7.33 4.28 -5.90
C GLU A 25 -7.05 5.69 -5.34
N ASN A 26 -8.02 6.61 -5.45
CA ASN A 26 -7.97 7.97 -4.91
C ASN A 26 -6.64 8.73 -5.19
N VAL A 27 -6.16 8.67 -6.44
CA VAL A 27 -4.85 9.22 -6.80
C VAL A 27 -4.84 10.75 -6.79
N VAL A 28 -4.03 11.34 -5.93
CA VAL A 28 -3.81 12.79 -5.80
C VAL A 28 -2.43 13.17 -6.35
N ASN A 29 -2.38 13.52 -7.64
CA ASN A 29 -1.13 13.86 -8.35
C ASN A 29 -0.34 15.02 -7.71
N LYS A 30 -1.02 16.02 -7.14
CA LYS A 30 -0.38 17.21 -6.57
C LYS A 30 0.50 16.86 -5.37
N ASN A 31 0.05 15.93 -4.54
CA ASN A 31 0.75 15.53 -3.32
C ASN A 31 1.54 14.22 -3.51
N ALA A 32 1.37 13.54 -4.65
CA ALA A 32 1.88 12.21 -4.91
C ALA A 32 1.41 11.19 -3.86
N GLU A 33 0.11 11.24 -3.60
CA GLU A 33 -0.61 10.40 -2.65
C GLU A 33 -1.61 9.52 -3.42
N PHE A 34 -1.84 8.31 -2.94
CA PHE A 34 -2.81 7.38 -3.49
C PHE A 34 -3.15 6.31 -2.46
N ASP A 35 -4.36 5.77 -2.53
CA ASP A 35 -4.76 4.65 -1.70
C ASP A 35 -4.42 3.34 -2.38
N LEU A 36 -3.97 2.37 -1.60
CA LEU A 36 -3.73 1.00 -2.04
C LEU A 36 -4.87 0.15 -1.54
N LYS A 37 -5.69 -0.32 -2.47
CA LYS A 37 -6.68 -1.36 -2.19
C LYS A 37 -6.03 -2.71 -2.47
N PRO A 38 -5.68 -3.48 -1.44
CA PRO A 38 -5.09 -4.79 -1.65
C PRO A 38 -6.16 -5.71 -2.25
N GLU A 39 -6.08 -5.95 -3.56
CA GLU A 39 -6.84 -7.04 -4.19
C GLU A 39 -6.25 -8.40 -3.82
N GLN A 40 -4.97 -8.44 -3.45
CA GLN A 40 -4.26 -9.64 -3.06
C GLN A 40 -3.36 -9.36 -1.85
N TYR A 41 -3.61 -10.12 -0.78
CA TYR A 41 -2.72 -10.47 0.33
C TYR A 41 -1.61 -9.47 0.69
N THR A 42 -1.81 -8.67 1.75
CA THR A 42 -0.69 -8.03 2.45
C THR A 42 -0.02 -9.06 3.35
N ARG A 43 1.29 -9.27 3.18
CA ARG A 43 2.08 -10.13 4.08
C ARG A 43 2.67 -9.25 5.18
N LEU A 44 2.01 -9.20 6.34
CA LEU A 44 2.50 -8.50 7.51
C LEU A 44 2.95 -9.54 8.56
N LEU A 45 4.23 -9.55 8.92
CA LEU A 45 4.78 -10.36 10.03
C LEU A 45 4.38 -11.86 9.98
N GLY A 46 4.31 -12.44 8.77
CA GLY A 46 3.97 -13.85 8.58
C GLY A 46 2.47 -14.19 8.57
N LYS A 47 1.58 -13.21 8.74
CA LYS A 47 0.12 -13.36 8.55
C LYS A 47 -0.33 -12.69 7.27
N CYS A 48 -1.31 -13.30 6.60
CA CYS A 48 -1.97 -12.77 5.42
C CYS A 48 -3.24 -12.03 5.83
N GLY A 49 -3.39 -10.78 5.40
CA GLY A 49 -4.60 -10.00 5.63
C GLY A 49 -4.86 -9.02 4.49
N THR A 50 -5.96 -8.28 4.60
CA THR A 50 -6.24 -7.11 3.78
C THR A 50 -6.12 -5.90 4.70
N LEU A 51 -5.13 -5.04 4.44
CA LEU A 51 -4.96 -3.79 5.17
C LEU A 51 -5.14 -2.64 4.19
N SER A 52 -6.07 -1.72 4.46
CA SER A 52 -6.20 -0.49 3.69
C SER A 52 -4.95 0.36 3.94
N LEU A 53 -4.27 0.78 2.88
CA LEU A 53 -3.05 1.58 3.01
C LEU A 53 -3.22 2.90 2.26
N HIS A 54 -2.74 3.98 2.88
CA HIS A 54 -2.59 5.28 2.25
C HIS A 54 -1.11 5.51 1.92
N ALA A 55 -0.77 5.50 0.64
CA ALA A 55 0.59 5.59 0.17
C ALA A 55 0.99 7.03 -0.16
N ILE A 56 2.15 7.45 0.34
CA ILE A 56 2.72 8.78 0.14
C ILE A 56 4.12 8.60 -0.44
N ILE A 57 4.38 9.18 -1.62
CA ILE A 57 5.74 9.25 -2.16
C ILE A 57 6.43 10.49 -1.56
N PRO A 58 7.40 10.30 -0.65
CA PRO A 58 8.03 11.42 0.03
C PRO A 58 8.83 12.30 -0.94
N ASP A 59 9.03 13.55 -0.57
CA ASP A 59 10.01 14.40 -1.25
C ASP A 59 11.41 13.82 -1.00
N SER A 60 12.17 13.68 -2.09
CA SER A 60 13.50 13.13 -2.04
C SER A 60 14.33 13.71 -3.19
N PRO A 61 15.65 13.90 -3.03
CA PRO A 61 16.52 14.39 -4.09
C PRO A 61 16.47 13.57 -5.39
N LYS A 62 16.00 12.31 -5.32
CA LYS A 62 15.78 11.46 -6.50
C LYS A 62 14.67 11.97 -7.42
N TYR A 63 13.74 12.78 -6.92
CA TYR A 63 12.65 13.36 -7.70
C TYR A 63 12.93 14.83 -8.00
N LYS A 64 13.05 15.16 -9.29
CA LYS A 64 13.29 16.51 -9.75
C LYS A 64 11.96 17.19 -10.09
N LEU A 65 11.94 18.51 -9.96
CA LEU A 65 10.91 19.32 -10.60
C LEU A 65 11.32 19.56 -12.05
N LYS A 66 10.39 19.33 -12.97
CA LYS A 66 10.55 19.72 -14.37
C LYS A 66 10.32 21.22 -14.53
N GLU A 67 10.78 21.78 -15.65
CA GLU A 67 10.64 23.22 -15.98
C GLU A 67 9.18 23.70 -15.98
N ASN A 68 8.23 22.81 -16.24
CA ASN A 68 6.79 23.07 -16.20
C ASN A 68 6.18 22.96 -14.78
N GLY A 69 7.01 22.88 -13.73
CA GLY A 69 6.57 22.72 -12.34
C GLY A 69 6.09 21.31 -11.98
N GLN A 70 6.18 20.36 -12.90
CA GLN A 70 5.67 19.00 -12.71
C GLN A 70 6.73 18.12 -12.02
N SER A 71 6.33 17.41 -10.97
CA SER A 71 7.23 16.49 -10.25
C SER A 71 7.54 15.23 -11.08
N THR A 72 8.76 14.71 -10.99
CA THR A 72 9.12 13.38 -11.54
C THR A 72 8.76 12.23 -10.60
N LYS A 73 7.96 12.47 -9.55
CA LYS A 73 7.48 11.40 -8.67
C LYS A 73 6.68 10.37 -9.49
N PRO A 74 6.91 9.07 -9.26
CA PRO A 74 6.22 7.99 -9.98
C PRO A 74 4.82 7.78 -9.38
N VAL A 75 3.88 8.70 -9.67
CA VAL A 75 2.49 8.56 -9.24
C VAL A 75 1.75 7.60 -10.18
N PRO A 76 1.08 6.55 -9.66
CA PRO A 76 0.29 5.62 -10.48
C PRO A 76 -0.89 6.31 -11.16
N LYS A 77 -1.45 5.64 -12.18
CA LYS A 77 -2.76 6.04 -12.71
C LYS A 77 -3.86 5.44 -11.86
N GLN A 78 -5.01 6.10 -11.83
CA GLN A 78 -6.24 5.56 -11.25
C GLN A 78 -6.50 4.14 -11.80
N ASP A 79 -6.86 3.23 -10.90
CA ASP A 79 -7.18 1.82 -11.14
C ASP A 79 -6.06 0.99 -11.78
N SER A 80 -4.81 1.47 -11.70
CA SER A 80 -3.65 0.69 -12.16
C SER A 80 -3.16 -0.27 -11.10
N SER A 81 -2.71 -1.44 -11.54
CA SER A 81 -2.08 -2.43 -10.66
C SER A 81 -0.63 -2.06 -10.44
N ILE A 82 -0.22 -2.06 -9.18
CA ILE A 82 1.13 -1.71 -8.77
C ILE A 82 1.66 -2.68 -7.73
N ALA A 83 2.98 -2.85 -7.74
CA ALA A 83 3.72 -3.37 -6.61
C ALA A 83 4.40 -2.18 -5.91
N ALA A 84 4.15 -2.00 -4.62
CA ALA A 84 4.73 -0.92 -3.84
C ALA A 84 5.37 -1.47 -2.57
N SER A 85 6.45 -0.83 -2.15
CA SER A 85 7.11 -1.15 -0.89
C SER A 85 7.51 0.11 -0.15
N GLY A 86 7.56 0.01 1.18
CA GLY A 86 7.82 1.18 2.01
C GLY A 86 7.61 0.94 3.49
N PHE A 87 7.66 2.02 4.25
CA PHE A 87 7.59 1.98 5.70
C PHE A 87 6.26 2.52 6.21
N ILE A 88 5.61 1.82 7.13
CA ILE A 88 4.46 2.34 7.86
C ILE A 88 4.92 3.49 8.74
N THR A 89 4.31 4.66 8.59
CA THR A 89 4.69 5.89 9.31
C THR A 89 3.69 6.30 10.37
N ARG A 90 2.41 6.03 10.16
CA ARG A 90 1.32 6.30 11.11
C ARG A 90 0.09 5.46 10.78
N VAL A 91 -0.84 5.43 11.73
CA VAL A 91 -2.17 4.85 11.57
C VAL A 91 -3.17 6.01 11.49
N ILE A 92 -4.11 5.93 10.56
CA ILE A 92 -5.29 6.79 10.48
C ILE A 92 -6.41 6.05 11.21
N PRO A 93 -6.90 6.57 12.35
CA PRO A 93 -8.03 5.97 13.04
C PRO A 93 -9.33 6.19 12.25
N ARG A 94 -10.32 5.31 12.47
CA ARG A 94 -11.65 5.49 11.89
C ARG A 94 -12.32 6.73 12.47
N GLU A 95 -12.89 7.58 11.63
CA GLU A 95 -13.68 8.72 12.09
C GLU A 95 -14.85 8.25 12.97
N ASP A 96 -15.09 8.96 14.06
CA ASP A 96 -16.17 8.70 15.03
C ASP A 96 -16.11 7.36 15.79
N ASP A 97 -14.97 6.65 15.76
CA ASP A 97 -14.77 5.43 16.55
C ASP A 97 -14.14 5.77 17.93
N PRO A 98 -14.89 5.62 19.05
CA PRO A 98 -14.35 5.88 20.39
C PRO A 98 -13.23 4.92 20.80
N ASP A 99 -13.11 3.76 20.13
CA ASP A 99 -12.07 2.77 20.38
C ASP A 99 -10.82 2.99 19.50
N GLU A 100 -10.78 4.09 18.70
CA GLU A 100 -9.70 4.47 17.79
C GLU A 100 -9.21 3.31 16.90
N GLN A 101 -10.14 2.48 16.41
CA GLN A 101 -9.76 1.33 15.59
C GLN A 101 -9.04 1.80 14.31
N PRO A 102 -7.99 1.08 13.88
CA PRO A 102 -7.22 1.45 12.71
C PRO A 102 -8.09 1.34 11.45
N ASP A 103 -8.21 2.43 10.70
CA ASP A 103 -8.92 2.45 9.42
C ASP A 103 -7.95 2.28 8.25
N GLN A 104 -6.86 3.05 8.26
CA GLN A 104 -5.81 2.97 7.24
C GLN A 104 -4.40 3.09 7.85
N PHE A 105 -3.42 2.48 7.19
CA PHE A 105 -2.01 2.65 7.52
C PHE A 105 -1.36 3.58 6.50
N CYS A 106 -0.73 4.65 6.96
CA CYS A 106 0.07 5.50 6.08
C CYS A 106 1.42 4.85 5.80
N VAL A 107 1.78 4.80 4.53
CA VAL A 107 3.01 4.19 4.04
C VAL A 107 3.83 5.24 3.32
N SER A 108 5.07 5.45 3.79
CA SER A 108 6.05 6.20 3.03
C SER A 108 6.67 5.27 2.00
N VAL A 109 6.34 5.50 0.72
CA VAL A 109 6.74 4.66 -0.40
C VAL A 109 8.23 4.83 -0.67
N ASP A 110 8.96 3.72 -0.64
CA ASP A 110 10.37 3.68 -1.04
C ASP A 110 10.50 3.35 -2.53
N ALA A 111 9.80 2.29 -2.96
CA ALA A 111 9.76 1.83 -4.34
C ALA A 111 8.34 1.56 -4.82
N VAL A 112 8.09 1.82 -6.11
CA VAL A 112 6.82 1.52 -6.79
C VAL A 112 7.10 1.03 -8.20
N THR A 113 6.43 -0.06 -8.57
CA THR A 113 6.51 -0.68 -9.90
C THR A 113 5.12 -0.73 -10.49
N PHE A 114 4.97 -0.21 -11.71
CA PHE A 114 3.70 -0.23 -12.44
C PHE A 114 3.55 -1.54 -13.19
N LEU A 115 2.58 -2.36 -12.79
CA LEU A 115 2.31 -3.66 -13.40
C LEU A 115 1.36 -3.55 -14.61
N GLY A 116 0.79 -2.37 -14.84
CA GLY A 116 -0.11 -2.06 -15.97
C GLY A 116 -1.57 -2.00 -15.55
N ARG A 117 -2.47 -2.07 -16.54
CA ARG A 117 -3.91 -2.20 -16.30
C ARG A 117 -4.21 -3.69 -16.21
N THR A 118 -4.75 -4.15 -15.07
CA THR A 118 -5.45 -5.43 -15.07
C THR A 118 -6.63 -5.33 -16.03
N SER A 119 -6.51 -5.94 -17.21
CA SER A 119 -7.70 -6.36 -17.95
C SER A 119 -8.50 -7.26 -17.00
N SER A 120 -9.77 -6.96 -16.80
CA SER A 120 -10.71 -7.65 -15.92
C SER A 120 -11.03 -9.10 -16.31
N SER A 121 -10.11 -9.79 -17.00
CA SER A 121 -10.26 -11.17 -17.46
C SER A 121 -8.93 -11.93 -17.35
N ILE A 122 -8.43 -12.15 -16.14
CA ILE A 122 -7.67 -13.37 -15.90
C ILE A 122 -8.67 -14.34 -15.29
N ALA A 123 -9.56 -14.87 -16.14
CA ALA A 123 -10.17 -16.14 -15.85
C ALA A 123 -9.01 -17.12 -15.80
N LEU A 124 -8.67 -17.61 -14.61
CA LEU A 124 -7.79 -18.76 -14.49
C LEU A 124 -8.40 -19.85 -15.38
N PRO A 125 -7.63 -20.49 -16.28
CA PRO A 125 -8.18 -21.57 -17.08
C PRO A 125 -8.78 -22.60 -16.14
N GLU A 126 -10.07 -22.90 -16.31
CA GLU A 126 -10.75 -23.93 -15.54
C GLU A 126 -9.91 -25.21 -15.67
N MET A 127 -9.35 -25.64 -14.54
CA MET A 127 -8.69 -26.94 -14.47
C MET A 127 -9.77 -28.00 -14.67
N TYR A 128 -9.93 -28.46 -15.91
CA TYR A 128 -10.65 -29.68 -16.21
C TYR A 128 -9.92 -30.83 -15.54
N PHE A 129 -10.36 -31.21 -14.34
CA PHE A 129 -10.10 -32.53 -13.80
C PHE A 129 -10.93 -33.54 -14.59
N ALA A 130 -10.40 -34.00 -15.72
CA ALA A 130 -10.86 -35.22 -16.33
C ALA A 130 -10.36 -36.39 -15.47
N TYR A 131 -11.21 -36.89 -14.57
CA TYR A 131 -11.02 -38.19 -13.96
C TYR A 131 -11.25 -39.26 -15.03
N LEU A 132 -10.22 -40.05 -15.32
CA LEU A 132 -10.32 -41.36 -15.98
C LEU A 132 -10.64 -42.43 -14.92
#